data_AF-A0A967GU48-F1
#
_entry.id   AF-A0A967GU48-F1
#
_cell.length_a   1.000
_cell.length_b   1.000
_cell.length_c   1.000
_cell.angle_alpha   90.00
_cell.angle_beta   90.00
_cell.angle_gamma   90.00
#
_symmetry.space_group_name_H-M   'P 1'
#
loop_
_entity.id
_entity.type
_entity.pdbx_description
1 polymer ?
#
loop_
_entity_poly.entity_id
_entity_poly.type
_entity_poly.pdbx_seq_one_letter_code
_entity_poly.pdbx_strand_id
1 'polypeptide(L)'
;MNSAISSPSDTPIEKHLYVIMWPNYALVASNLRPEEFGRHYTIGSSRYYHGQVIFAQIQDDYRHEFFPIDRLLEEVVPNPAGRPKRTKFIATYRVLEHIDLSAFMDLYITSVAGVVLRLKQAPYERTHRPGFIRTYQEICPFSTILLSHMSPPEFGHFITDPAQPKNA
;
A
#
# COMPACT_ATOMS: atom_id res chain seq x y z
N MET A 1 -45.63 21.33 0.07
CA MET A 1 -44.51 20.84 -0.75
C MET A 1 -43.43 20.38 0.21
N ASN A 2 -43.42 19.08 0.54
CA ASN A 2 -42.47 18.50 1.48
C ASN A 2 -41.16 18.20 0.73
N SER A 3 -40.07 18.87 1.10
CA SER A 3 -38.73 18.50 0.65
C SER A 3 -38.36 17.17 1.30
N ALA A 4 -38.21 16.13 0.49
CA ALA A 4 -37.64 14.87 0.94
C ALA A 4 -36.18 15.12 1.35
N ILE A 5 -35.91 14.98 2.65
CA ILE A 5 -34.57 14.86 3.20
C ILE A 5 -34.09 13.47 2.77
N SER A 6 -33.14 13.40 1.84
CA SER A 6 -32.51 12.14 1.44
C SER A 6 -31.81 11.52 2.66
N SER A 7 -32.19 10.30 3.02
CA SER A 7 -31.51 9.48 4.01
C SER A 7 -30.03 9.28 3.63
N PRO A 8 -29.08 9.32 4.57
CA PRO A 8 -27.64 9.25 4.29
C PRO A 8 -27.11 7.87 3.84
N SER A 9 -27.97 6.97 3.34
CA SER A 9 -27.68 5.54 3.18
C SER A 9 -27.64 5.02 1.74
N ASP A 10 -27.58 5.88 0.72
CA ASP A 10 -27.63 5.46 -0.69
C ASP A 10 -26.34 5.69 -1.49
N THR A 11 -25.25 6.15 -0.85
CA THR A 11 -23.95 6.19 -1.52
C THR A 11 -23.39 4.76 -1.61
N PRO A 12 -23.05 4.25 -2.82
CA PRO A 12 -22.38 2.97 -2.96
C PRO A 12 -21.13 2.96 -2.09
N ILE A 13 -21.00 1.93 -1.26
CA ILE A 13 -19.86 1.84 -0.35
C ILE A 13 -18.65 1.48 -1.18
N GLU A 14 -17.73 2.43 -1.29
CA GLU A 14 -16.49 2.25 -2.02
C GLU A 14 -15.68 1.10 -1.41
N LYS A 15 -15.03 0.34 -2.29
CA LYS A 15 -14.14 -0.77 -1.94
C LYS A 15 -12.79 -0.43 -2.53
N HIS A 16 -11.79 -0.33 -1.67
CA HIS A 16 -10.44 -0.01 -2.07
C HIS A 16 -9.54 -1.23 -1.93
N LEU A 17 -8.58 -1.33 -2.84
CA LEU A 17 -7.50 -2.31 -2.77
C LEU A 17 -6.22 -1.66 -2.25
N TYR A 18 -5.56 -2.33 -1.31
CA TYR A 18 -4.30 -1.91 -0.74
C TYR A 18 -3.29 -3.05 -0.74
N VAL A 19 -2.07 -2.76 -1.18
CA VAL A 19 -0.93 -3.65 -0.95
C VAL A 19 -0.09 -3.09 0.19
N ILE A 20 0.02 -3.86 1.26
CA ILE A 20 0.90 -3.57 2.39
C ILE A 20 2.27 -4.13 2.03
N MET A 21 3.29 -3.28 2.01
CA MET A 21 4.68 -3.63 1.73
C MET A 21 5.54 -3.70 3.00
N TRP A 22 5.05 -3.16 4.11
CA TRP A 22 5.65 -3.35 5.42
C TRP A 22 4.58 -3.24 6.50
N PRO A 23 4.51 -4.16 7.47
CA PRO A 23 5.41 -5.32 7.71
C PRO A 23 4.92 -6.64 7.07
N ASN A 24 3.63 -6.73 6.71
CA ASN A 24 2.96 -8.03 6.50
C ASN A 24 2.80 -8.47 5.04
N TYR A 25 3.39 -7.75 4.06
CA TYR A 25 3.41 -8.11 2.62
C TYR A 25 2.09 -8.72 2.09
N ALA A 26 1.01 -7.95 2.10
CA ALA A 26 -0.35 -8.48 1.88
C ALA A 26 -1.21 -7.61 0.96
N LEU A 27 -2.05 -8.25 0.15
CA LEU A 27 -3.14 -7.62 -0.60
C LEU A 27 -4.41 -7.65 0.26
N VAL A 28 -5.01 -6.48 0.46
CA VAL A 28 -6.12 -6.26 1.36
C VAL A 28 -7.19 -5.43 0.66
N ALA A 29 -8.46 -5.76 0.91
CA ALA A 29 -9.60 -4.91 0.58
C ALA A 29 -10.18 -4.22 1.82
N SER A 30 -10.71 -3.01 1.64
CA SER A 30 -11.29 -2.21 2.72
C SER A 30 -12.36 -1.25 2.19
N ASN A 31 -13.31 -0.87 3.05
CA ASN A 31 -14.19 0.28 2.80
C ASN A 31 -13.60 1.61 3.33
N LEU A 32 -12.40 1.59 3.90
CA LEU A 32 -11.74 2.79 4.42
C LEU A 32 -10.90 3.44 3.33
N ARG A 33 -10.96 4.77 3.25
CA ARG A 33 -10.04 5.58 2.44
C ARG A 33 -8.60 5.47 2.93
N PRO A 34 -7.59 5.80 2.11
CA PRO A 34 -6.18 5.52 2.43
C PRO A 34 -5.72 6.09 3.78
N GLU A 35 -6.12 7.33 4.09
CA GLU A 35 -5.77 7.98 5.36
C GLU A 35 -6.40 7.26 6.56
N GLU A 36 -7.65 6.80 6.41
CA GLU A 36 -8.38 6.07 7.45
C GLU A 36 -7.85 4.64 7.62
N PHE A 37 -7.48 3.99 6.51
CA PHE A 37 -6.87 2.67 6.47
C PHE A 37 -5.49 2.67 7.13
N GLY A 38 -4.61 3.58 6.73
CA GLY A 38 -3.27 3.72 7.30
C GLY A 38 -3.32 3.98 8.81
N ARG A 39 -4.22 4.89 9.23
CA ARG A 39 -4.46 5.14 10.66
C ARG A 39 -4.96 3.88 11.36
N HIS A 40 -5.98 3.19 10.81
CA HIS A 40 -6.51 1.97 11.39
C HIS A 40 -5.44 0.89 11.61
N TYR A 41 -4.59 0.67 10.62
CA TYR A 41 -3.58 -0.38 10.66
C TYR A 41 -2.44 -0.06 11.64
N THR A 42 -2.16 1.24 11.83
CA THR A 42 -1.08 1.70 12.70
C THR A 42 -1.48 1.76 14.17
N ILE A 43 -2.67 2.27 14.49
CA ILE A 43 -3.15 2.44 15.89
C ILE A 43 -4.11 1.33 16.34
N GLY A 44 -4.37 0.35 15.48
CA GLY A 44 -5.38 -0.69 15.68
C GLY A 44 -5.06 -1.68 16.80
N SER A 45 -5.93 -2.69 16.94
CA SER A 45 -5.83 -3.76 17.95
C SER A 45 -4.41 -4.32 18.06
N SER A 46 -3.98 -4.52 19.32
CA SER A 46 -2.65 -4.99 19.77
C SER A 46 -2.06 -6.24 19.09
N ARG A 47 -2.83 -6.96 18.25
CA ARG A 47 -2.35 -8.16 17.54
C ARG A 47 -1.36 -7.88 16.42
N TYR A 48 -1.31 -6.67 15.86
CA TYR A 48 -0.47 -6.37 14.68
C TYR A 48 0.22 -4.99 14.72
N TYR A 49 0.49 -4.45 15.91
CA TYR A 49 1.18 -3.16 16.05
C TYR A 49 2.65 -3.26 15.63
N HIS A 50 3.04 -2.57 14.55
CA HIS A 50 4.43 -2.45 14.11
C HIS A 50 4.95 -1.01 14.08
N GLY A 51 4.14 -0.04 14.51
CA GLY A 51 4.52 1.38 14.61
C GLY A 51 4.72 2.12 13.28
N GLN A 52 5.03 1.42 12.19
CA GLN A 52 5.13 1.97 10.83
C GLN A 52 4.51 0.99 9.84
N VAL A 53 3.78 1.54 8.88
CA VAL A 53 3.16 0.80 7.79
C VAL A 53 3.53 1.50 6.49
N ILE A 54 4.00 0.71 5.53
CA ILE A 54 4.20 1.18 4.15
C ILE A 54 3.20 0.40 3.31
N PHE A 55 2.32 1.13 2.62
CA PHE A 55 1.30 0.53 1.76
C PHE A 55 1.02 1.40 0.55
N ALA A 56 0.59 0.81 -0.55
CA ALA A 56 0.11 1.56 -1.71
C ALA A 56 -1.36 1.27 -1.96
N GLN A 57 -2.08 2.26 -2.47
CA GLN A 57 -3.38 2.02 -3.07
C GLN A 57 -3.18 1.36 -4.44
N ILE A 58 -4.02 0.39 -4.74
CA ILE A 58 -4.07 -0.32 -6.01
C ILE A 58 -5.37 0.09 -6.70
N GLN A 59 -5.34 0.16 -8.03
CA GLN A 59 -6.55 0.39 -8.83
C GLN A 59 -7.68 -0.54 -8.39
N ASP A 60 -8.86 0.01 -8.09
CA ASP A 60 -9.96 -0.73 -7.46
C ASP A 60 -10.55 -1.81 -8.40
N ASP A 61 -10.40 -1.62 -9.72
CA ASP A 61 -10.77 -2.56 -10.78
C ASP A 61 -9.67 -3.59 -11.12
N TYR A 62 -8.51 -3.55 -10.44
CA TYR A 62 -7.41 -4.49 -10.67
C TYR A 62 -7.84 -5.94 -10.46
N ARG A 63 -7.54 -6.81 -11.43
CA ARG A 63 -7.79 -8.25 -11.37
C ARG A 63 -6.59 -9.01 -11.90
N HIS A 64 -6.30 -10.15 -11.27
CA HIS A 64 -5.21 -11.04 -11.65
C HIS A 64 -5.55 -12.46 -11.23
N GLU A 65 -5.24 -13.46 -12.07
CA GLU A 65 -5.63 -14.87 -11.87
C GLU A 65 -5.15 -15.47 -10.53
N PHE A 66 -4.00 -15.00 -10.05
CA PHE A 66 -3.40 -15.43 -8.78
C PHE A 66 -4.21 -14.99 -7.55
N PHE A 67 -5.08 -13.97 -7.66
CA PHE A 67 -5.82 -13.41 -6.53
C PHE A 67 -7.33 -13.62 -6.67
N PRO A 68 -8.00 -14.21 -5.66
CA PRO A 68 -9.46 -14.38 -5.67
C PRO A 68 -10.19 -13.07 -5.29
N ILE A 69 -9.93 -11.97 -6.01
CA ILE A 69 -10.37 -10.62 -5.66
C ILE A 69 -11.90 -10.52 -5.64
N ASP A 70 -12.58 -10.85 -6.74
CA ASP A 70 -14.04 -10.68 -6.84
C ASP A 70 -14.78 -11.46 -5.77
N ARG A 71 -14.43 -12.74 -5.59
CA ARG A 71 -15.01 -13.61 -4.56
C ARG A 71 -14.90 -12.99 -3.17
N LEU A 72 -13.75 -12.37 -2.84
CA LEU A 72 -13.52 -11.82 -1.52
C LEU A 72 -14.08 -10.40 -1.37
N LEU A 73 -14.24 -9.64 -2.46
CA LEU A 73 -14.90 -8.33 -2.46
C LEU A 73 -16.39 -8.42 -2.12
N GLU A 74 -17.04 -9.56 -2.38
CA GLU A 74 -18.42 -9.83 -1.93
C GLU A 74 -18.56 -9.73 -0.40
N GLU A 75 -17.51 -10.07 0.35
CA GLU A 75 -17.49 -10.00 1.81
C GLU A 75 -17.06 -8.62 2.37
N VAL A 76 -16.72 -7.67 1.50
CA VAL A 76 -16.28 -6.31 1.87
C VAL A 76 -17.49 -5.38 1.93
N VAL A 77 -18.35 -5.69 2.90
CA VAL A 77 -19.58 -4.96 3.20
C VAL A 77 -19.59 -4.56 4.67
N PRO A 78 -20.29 -3.47 5.04
CA PRO A 78 -20.45 -3.12 6.44
C PRO A 78 -21.09 -4.25 7.25
N ASN A 79 -20.81 -4.23 8.54
CA ASN A 79 -21.50 -5.11 9.46
C ASN A 79 -22.98 -4.67 9.68
N PRO A 80 -23.80 -5.47 10.39
CA PRO A 80 -25.20 -5.11 10.67
C PRO A 80 -25.39 -3.79 11.43
N ALA A 81 -24.35 -3.28 12.10
CA ALA A 81 -24.35 -1.98 12.77
C ALA A 81 -23.90 -0.82 11.84
N GLY A 82 -23.78 -1.06 10.53
CA GLY A 82 -23.38 -0.08 9.52
C GLY A 82 -21.90 0.30 9.55
N ARG A 83 -21.06 -0.37 10.36
CA ARG A 83 -19.63 -0.04 10.43
C ARG A 83 -18.89 -0.62 9.23
N PRO A 84 -18.00 0.16 8.56
CA PRO A 84 -17.29 -0.28 7.37
C PRO A 84 -16.44 -1.52 7.64
N LYS A 85 -16.28 -2.39 6.63
CA LYS A 85 -15.27 -3.45 6.68
C LYS A 85 -13.89 -2.80 6.59
N ARG A 86 -13.18 -2.80 7.71
CA ARG A 86 -11.89 -2.09 7.81
C ARG A 86 -10.74 -2.82 7.11
N THR A 87 -10.78 -4.15 7.10
CA THR A 87 -9.72 -5.01 6.52
C THR A 87 -10.32 -6.36 6.12
N LYS A 88 -10.05 -6.81 4.90
CA LYS A 88 -10.25 -8.18 4.42
C LYS A 88 -9.01 -8.59 3.64
N PHE A 89 -8.28 -9.60 4.12
CA PHE A 89 -7.11 -10.11 3.42
C PHE A 89 -7.55 -10.90 2.18
N ILE A 90 -6.90 -10.59 1.05
CA ILE A 90 -7.06 -11.31 -0.22
C ILE A 90 -5.93 -12.32 -0.38
N ALA A 91 -4.69 -11.89 -0.15
CA ALA A 91 -3.50 -12.72 -0.22
C ALA A 91 -2.39 -12.19 0.70
N THR A 92 -1.54 -13.09 1.18
CA THR A 92 -0.38 -12.78 2.04
C THR A 92 0.91 -13.46 1.54
N TYR A 93 0.86 -14.11 0.38
CA TYR A 93 1.97 -14.88 -0.19
C TYR A 93 2.23 -14.43 -1.63
N ARG A 94 3.49 -14.16 -1.97
CA ARG A 94 3.98 -13.73 -3.30
C ARG A 94 3.20 -12.55 -3.90
N VAL A 95 2.63 -11.69 -3.05
CA VAL A 95 1.75 -10.60 -3.52
C VAL A 95 2.50 -9.65 -4.46
N LEU A 96 3.71 -9.23 -4.08
CA LEU A 96 4.52 -8.32 -4.89
C LEU A 96 5.04 -8.94 -6.20
N GLU A 97 5.02 -10.26 -6.32
CA GLU A 97 5.45 -10.97 -7.54
C GLU A 97 4.31 -11.08 -8.57
N HIS A 98 3.06 -10.93 -8.14
CA HIS A 98 1.86 -11.11 -8.96
C HIS A 98 1.02 -9.83 -9.09
N ILE A 99 1.53 -8.70 -8.63
CA ILE A 99 0.87 -7.41 -8.78
C ILE A 99 1.54 -6.59 -9.89
N ASP A 100 0.76 -6.16 -10.87
CA ASP A 100 1.30 -5.36 -11.96
C ASP A 100 1.74 -3.99 -11.44
N LEU A 101 2.94 -3.56 -11.82
CA LEU A 101 3.47 -2.24 -11.43
C LEU A 101 2.56 -1.09 -11.90
N SER A 102 1.85 -1.27 -13.02
CA SER A 102 0.90 -0.29 -13.55
C SER A 102 -0.37 -0.13 -12.71
N ALA A 103 -0.67 -1.08 -11.83
CA ALA A 103 -1.84 -1.02 -10.96
C ALA A 103 -1.59 -0.20 -9.68
N PHE A 104 -0.33 0.11 -9.37
CA PHE A 104 0.02 0.97 -8.23
C PHE A 104 -0.43 2.41 -8.49
N MET A 105 -1.11 2.96 -7.50
CA MET A 105 -1.44 4.37 -7.40
C MET A 105 -0.47 5.05 -6.42
N ASP A 106 -0.98 5.79 -5.46
CA ASP A 106 -0.16 6.49 -4.48
C ASP A 106 0.37 5.55 -3.39
N LEU A 107 1.55 5.89 -2.90
CA LEU A 107 2.21 5.24 -1.78
C LEU A 107 1.91 6.01 -0.49
N TYR A 108 1.79 5.29 0.62
CA TYR A 108 1.46 5.85 1.93
C TYR A 108 2.41 5.28 2.97
N ILE A 109 2.90 6.17 3.85
CA ILE A 109 3.79 5.84 4.96
C ILE A 109 3.17 6.34 6.24
N THR A 110 3.13 5.51 7.27
CA THR A 110 2.58 5.89 8.57
C THR A 110 3.64 6.10 9.64
N SER A 111 3.38 7.02 10.56
CA SER A 111 4.17 7.20 11.78
C SER A 111 3.56 6.45 12.96
N VAL A 112 4.34 6.21 14.02
CA VAL A 112 3.88 5.58 15.27
C VAL A 112 2.66 6.27 15.90
N ALA A 113 2.51 7.57 15.65
CA ALA A 113 1.38 8.38 16.13
C ALA A 113 0.12 8.23 15.26
N GLY A 114 0.16 7.44 14.19
CA GLY A 114 -0.95 7.24 13.25
C GLY A 114 -1.10 8.36 12.21
N VAL A 115 -0.08 9.20 12.03
CA VAL A 115 -0.04 10.18 10.93
C VAL A 115 0.22 9.43 9.64
N VAL A 116 -0.56 9.72 8.59
CA VAL A 116 -0.41 9.10 7.27
C VAL A 116 0.14 10.14 6.30
N LEU A 117 1.35 9.90 5.79
CA LEU A 117 1.97 10.68 4.73
C LEU A 117 1.66 10.03 3.38
N ARG A 118 1.02 10.79 2.49
CA ARG A 118 0.78 10.40 1.09
C ARG A 118 1.95 10.83 0.20
N LEU A 119 2.50 9.87 -0.54
CA LEU A 119 3.47 10.06 -1.60
C LEU A 119 2.76 9.88 -2.93
N LYS A 120 2.39 11.01 -3.55
CA LYS A 120 1.67 11.01 -4.82
C LYS A 120 2.54 10.45 -5.95
N GLN A 121 1.96 9.55 -6.75
CA GLN A 121 2.59 9.03 -7.94
C GLN A 121 2.85 10.18 -8.94
N ALA A 122 4.09 10.23 -9.44
CA ALA A 122 4.52 11.18 -10.44
C ALA A 122 5.75 10.64 -11.18
N PRO A 123 6.00 11.09 -12.42
CA PRO A 123 7.27 10.83 -13.10
C PRO A 123 8.47 11.24 -12.24
N TYR A 124 9.54 10.45 -12.32
CA TYR A 124 10.78 10.76 -11.60
C TYR A 124 11.62 11.77 -12.38
N GLU A 125 11.45 13.06 -12.07
CA GLU A 125 12.12 14.16 -12.80
C GLU A 125 13.28 14.80 -12.02
N ARG A 126 13.66 14.21 -10.88
CA ARG A 126 14.63 14.83 -9.98
C ARG A 126 16.04 14.78 -10.57
N THR A 127 16.60 15.95 -10.88
CA THR A 127 18.01 16.09 -11.22
C THR A 127 18.87 16.00 -9.97
N HIS A 128 19.82 15.07 -9.97
CA HIS A 128 20.74 14.88 -8.86
C HIS A 128 22.06 15.61 -9.09
N ARG A 129 22.58 16.25 -8.04
CA ARG A 129 23.94 16.80 -8.06
C ARG A 129 24.96 15.68 -7.76
N PRO A 130 26.14 15.69 -8.40
CA PRO A 130 27.21 14.77 -8.05
C PRO A 130 27.76 15.05 -6.64
N GLY A 131 28.44 14.07 -6.04
CA GLY A 131 29.12 14.20 -4.74
C GLY A 131 28.25 13.96 -3.51
N PHE A 132 26.96 13.68 -3.67
CA PHE A 132 26.09 13.29 -2.56
C PHE A 132 26.14 11.78 -2.33
N ILE A 133 26.10 11.38 -1.05
CA ILE A 133 25.82 10.02 -0.62
C ILE A 133 24.34 9.94 -0.27
N ARG A 134 23.66 8.91 -0.77
CA ARG A 134 22.25 8.62 -0.48
C ARG A 134 22.16 7.39 0.41
N THR A 135 21.13 7.39 1.25
CA THR A 135 20.82 6.29 2.14
C THR A 135 19.64 5.51 1.58
N TYR A 136 19.81 4.20 1.40
CA TYR A 136 18.76 3.29 0.95
C TYR A 136 18.46 2.30 2.07
N GLN A 137 17.19 2.20 2.45
CA GLN A 137 16.72 1.15 3.36
C GLN A 137 16.12 0.03 2.53
N GLU A 138 16.78 -1.13 2.51
CA GLU A 138 16.17 -2.36 2.02
C GLU A 138 15.17 -2.88 3.04
N ILE A 139 13.97 -3.23 2.57
CA ILE A 139 12.87 -3.69 3.43
C ILE A 139 12.77 -5.23 3.35
N CYS A 140 13.13 -5.82 2.22
CA CYS A 140 13.08 -7.26 1.93
C CYS A 140 14.26 -7.66 1.02
N PRO A 141 14.88 -8.85 1.19
CA PRO A 141 14.60 -9.90 2.18
C PRO A 141 15.23 -9.65 3.56
N PHE A 142 16.15 -8.70 3.68
CA PHE A 142 16.77 -8.30 4.94
C PHE A 142 16.63 -6.80 5.15
N SER A 143 16.44 -6.37 6.40
CA SER A 143 16.46 -4.96 6.77
C SER A 143 17.91 -4.48 6.85
N THR A 144 18.40 -3.78 5.82
CA THR A 144 19.76 -3.22 5.81
C THR A 144 19.75 -1.80 5.25
N ILE A 145 20.59 -0.95 5.83
CA ILE A 145 20.85 0.40 5.34
C ILE A 145 22.10 0.37 4.47
N LEU A 146 21.98 0.84 3.23
CA LEU A 146 23.08 0.99 2.29
C LEU A 146 23.36 2.47 2.01
N LEU A 147 24.62 2.77 1.75
CA LEU A 147 25.07 4.08 1.28
C LEU A 147 25.51 3.96 -0.17
N SER A 148 24.99 4.82 -1.05
CA SER A 148 25.35 4.80 -2.47
C SER A 148 25.36 6.18 -3.09
N HIS A 149 26.23 6.38 -4.08
CA HIS A 149 26.26 7.57 -4.94
C HIS A 149 25.26 7.50 -6.10
N MET A 150 24.67 6.33 -6.35
CA MET A 150 23.65 6.14 -7.38
C MET A 150 22.38 6.93 -7.00
N SER A 151 21.70 7.49 -7.98
CA SER A 151 20.35 8.02 -7.84
C SER A 151 19.32 6.90 -7.69
N PRO A 152 18.09 7.16 -7.24
CA PRO A 152 17.08 6.11 -7.06
C PRO A 152 16.80 5.26 -8.32
N PRO A 153 16.67 5.83 -9.54
CA PRO A 153 16.55 5.03 -10.74
C PRO A 153 17.78 4.17 -11.00
N GLU A 154 18.99 4.74 -10.91
CA GLU A 154 20.24 4.00 -11.15
C GLU A 154 20.41 2.84 -10.16
N PHE A 155 20.17 3.11 -8.87
CA PHE A 155 20.24 2.10 -7.82
C PHE A 155 19.21 0.99 -8.04
N GLY A 156 17.97 1.36 -8.41
CA GLY A 156 16.92 0.41 -8.74
C GLY A 156 17.32 -0.53 -9.89
N HIS A 157 17.80 0.01 -11.00
CA HIS A 157 18.29 -0.80 -12.13
C HIS A 157 19.43 -1.73 -11.70
N PHE A 158 20.41 -1.18 -10.96
CA PHE A 158 21.57 -1.94 -10.50
C PHE A 158 21.19 -3.14 -9.61
N ILE A 159 20.31 -2.95 -8.62
CA ILE A 159 19.94 -4.05 -7.70
C ILE A 159 19.00 -5.09 -8.33
N THR A 160 18.32 -4.74 -9.42
CA THR A 160 17.41 -5.64 -10.15
C THR A 160 18.03 -6.26 -11.39
N ASP A 161 19.27 -5.92 -11.73
CA ASP A 161 19.98 -6.48 -12.89
C ASP A 161 20.29 -7.97 -12.64
N PRO A 162 19.74 -8.91 -13.44
CA PRO A 162 20.00 -10.34 -13.28
C PRO A 162 21.48 -10.73 -13.46
N ALA A 163 22.29 -9.89 -14.11
CA ALA A 163 23.72 -10.11 -14.27
C ALA A 163 24.54 -9.70 -13.04
N GLN A 164 23.95 -8.95 -12.09
CA GLN A 164 24.61 -8.49 -10.88
C GLN A 164 24.32 -9.46 -9.71
N PRO A 165 25.34 -10.12 -9.14
CA PRO A 165 25.13 -10.85 -7.89
C PRO A 165 24.90 -9.86 -6.76
N LYS A 166 23.87 -10.11 -5.93
CA LYS A 166 23.67 -9.36 -4.69
C LYS A 166 24.92 -9.57 -3.81
N ASN A 167 25.71 -8.51 -3.59
CA ASN A 167 26.97 -8.43 -2.80
C ASN A 167 28.32 -8.38 -3.58
N ALA A 168 28.37 -7.91 -4.83
CA ALA A 168 29.64 -7.50 -5.45
C ALA A 168 30.04 -6.06 -5.06
#